data_AF-A0A949T8M6-F1
#
_entry.id   AF-A0A949T8M6-F1
#
_cell.length_a   1.000
_cell.length_b   1.000
_cell.length_c   1.000
_cell.angle_alpha   90.00
_cell.angle_beta   90.00
_cell.angle_gamma   90.00
#
_symmetry.space_group_name_H-M   'P 1'
#
loop_
_entity.id
_entity.type
_entity.pdbx_description
1 polymer ?
#
loop_
_entity_poly.entity_id
_entity_poly.type
_entity_poly.pdbx_seq_one_letter_code
_entity_poly.pdbx_strand_id
1 'polypeptide(L)'
;LRKITKRNRPGTFKEIITEINQVTRGWINYFGRGFIRVFIETTQSWLNRRLRQLILKRWKRVRTKYKMLRQYGLDHRSAMKIAQSRKKYWRLSNTHEVHRALTTKQLYKWGLIPLAQLAELAYARY
;
A
#
# COMPACT_ATOMS: atom_id res chain seq x y z
N LEU A 1 -11.90 -2.21 -5.09
CA LEU A 1 -10.58 -1.68 -4.63
C LEU A 1 -10.35 -0.18 -4.90
N ARG A 2 -10.52 0.34 -6.13
CA ARG A 2 -10.23 1.76 -6.47
C ARG A 2 -11.00 2.80 -5.63
N LYS A 3 -12.27 2.52 -5.32
CA LYS A 3 -13.13 3.39 -4.48
C LYS A 3 -12.62 3.46 -3.03
N ILE A 4 -12.31 2.30 -2.44
CA ILE A 4 -11.85 2.16 -1.05
C ILE A 4 -10.47 2.81 -0.85
N THR A 5 -9.59 2.66 -1.84
CA THR A 5 -8.22 3.19 -1.84
C THR A 5 -8.10 4.59 -2.46
N LYS A 6 -9.18 5.38 -2.45
CA LYS A 6 -9.17 6.74 -3.00
C LYS A 6 -8.20 7.62 -2.19
N ARG A 7 -7.46 8.49 -2.87
CA ARG A 7 -6.42 9.34 -2.23
C ARG A 7 -6.95 10.28 -1.13
N ASN A 8 -8.24 10.60 -1.15
CA ASN A 8 -8.93 11.46 -0.18
C ASN A 8 -9.91 10.68 0.70
N ARG A 9 -9.71 9.36 0.85
CA ARG A 9 -10.51 8.51 1.74
C ARG A 9 -10.35 9.00 3.20
N PRO A 10 -11.45 9.40 3.88
CA PRO A 10 -11.44 9.70 5.31
C PRO A 10 -11.29 8.40 6.13
N GLY A 11 -11.00 8.53 7.42
CA GLY A 11 -10.82 7.41 8.35
C GLY A 11 -9.36 7.09 8.67
N THR A 12 -9.13 6.21 9.63
CA THR A 12 -7.77 5.81 10.04
C THR A 12 -7.13 4.89 9.02
N PHE A 13 -5.81 4.72 9.07
CA PHE A 13 -5.11 3.83 8.13
C PHE A 13 -5.46 2.35 8.41
N LYS A 14 -5.67 2.04 9.69
CA LYS A 14 -6.11 0.71 10.16
C LYS A 14 -7.48 0.35 9.61
N GLU A 15 -8.48 1.24 9.70
CA GLU A 15 -9.81 1.04 9.10
C GLU A 15 -9.73 0.71 7.61
N ILE A 16 -8.95 1.50 6.86
CA ILE A 16 -8.78 1.29 5.41
C ILE A 16 -8.17 -0.08 5.13
N ILE A 17 -7.15 -0.50 5.89
CA ILE A 17 -6.53 -1.82 5.74
C ILE A 17 -7.54 -2.93 6.05
N THR A 18 -8.30 -2.82 7.14
CA THR A 18 -9.33 -3.79 7.52
C THR A 18 -10.36 -3.95 6.40
N GLU A 19 -10.87 -2.84 5.86
CA GLU A 19 -11.84 -2.85 4.76
C GLU A 19 -11.25 -3.49 3.49
N ILE A 20 -9.99 -3.20 3.17
CA ILE A 20 -9.28 -3.83 2.04
C ILE A 20 -9.16 -5.34 2.25
N ASN A 21 -8.74 -5.79 3.43
CA ASN A 21 -8.58 -7.21 3.74
C ASN A 21 -9.92 -7.95 3.65
N GLN A 22 -11.01 -7.36 4.13
CA GLN A 22 -12.35 -7.95 4.04
C GLN A 22 -12.80 -8.12 2.59
N VAL A 23 -12.70 -7.06 1.78
CA VAL A 23 -13.12 -7.08 0.37
C VAL A 23 -12.27 -8.04 -0.46
N THR A 24 -10.95 -8.05 -0.24
CA THR A 24 -10.05 -8.94 -0.96
C THR A 24 -10.26 -10.40 -0.60
N ARG A 25 -10.49 -10.70 0.68
CA ARG A 25 -10.85 -12.05 1.14
C ARG A 25 -12.15 -12.55 0.53
N GLY A 26 -13.20 -11.73 0.54
CA GLY A 26 -14.49 -12.10 -0.07
C GLY A 26 -14.36 -12.35 -1.58
N TRP A 27 -13.62 -11.49 -2.28
CA TRP A 27 -13.37 -11.64 -3.71
C TRP A 27 -12.59 -12.92 -4.02
N ILE A 28 -11.51 -13.19 -3.29
CA ILE A 28 -10.71 -14.41 -3.47
C ILE A 28 -11.52 -15.67 -3.14
N ASN A 29 -12.33 -15.66 -2.08
CA ASN A 29 -13.18 -16.82 -1.80
C ASN A 29 -14.13 -17.13 -2.97
N TYR A 30 -14.72 -16.10 -3.59
CA TYR A 30 -15.67 -16.29 -4.69
C TYR A 30 -14.98 -16.68 -6.01
N PHE A 31 -13.91 -15.98 -6.39
CA PHE A 31 -13.23 -16.14 -7.69
C PHE A 31 -12.00 -17.06 -7.63
N GLY A 32 -11.66 -17.59 -6.45
CA GLY A 32 -10.40 -18.27 -6.16
C GLY A 32 -10.19 -19.57 -6.90
N ARG A 33 -11.25 -20.28 -7.32
CA ARG A 33 -11.14 -21.61 -7.92
C ARG A 33 -10.43 -21.66 -9.30
N GLY A 34 -10.08 -20.52 -9.90
CA GLY A 34 -9.38 -20.44 -11.20
C GLY A 34 -7.88 -20.13 -11.11
N PHE A 35 -7.18 -20.18 -12.26
CA PHE A 35 -5.77 -19.76 -12.40
C PHE A 35 -5.62 -18.23 -12.25
N ILE A 36 -5.60 -17.73 -11.01
CA ILE A 36 -5.59 -16.29 -10.71
C ILE A 36 -4.24 -15.74 -10.23
N ARG A 37 -3.15 -16.52 -10.28
CA ARG A 37 -1.85 -16.12 -9.72
C ARG A 37 -1.32 -14.80 -10.29
N VAL A 38 -1.30 -14.66 -11.62
CA VAL A 38 -0.84 -13.43 -12.30
C VAL A 38 -1.73 -12.24 -11.93
N PHE A 39 -3.03 -12.45 -11.83
CA PHE A 39 -3.98 -11.41 -11.41
C PHE A 39 -3.73 -10.97 -9.96
N ILE A 40 -3.44 -11.91 -9.06
CA ILE A 40 -3.10 -11.63 -7.67
C ILE A 40 -1.81 -10.80 -7.57
N GLU A 41 -0.76 -11.19 -8.26
CA GLU A 41 0.55 -10.51 -8.20
C GLU A 41 0.46 -9.08 -8.74
N THR A 42 -0.18 -8.90 -9.89
CA THR A 42 -0.41 -7.57 -10.49
C THR A 42 -1.30 -6.69 -9.60
N THR A 43 -2.37 -7.25 -9.05
CA THR A 43 -3.27 -6.54 -8.12
C THR A 43 -2.57 -6.16 -6.82
N GLN A 44 -1.75 -7.05 -6.25
CA GLN A 44 -0.97 -6.80 -5.04
C GLN A 44 0.02 -5.66 -5.25
N SER A 45 0.75 -5.68 -6.37
CA SER A 45 1.70 -4.62 -6.73
C SER A 45 1.00 -3.26 -6.84
N TRP A 46 -0.13 -3.22 -7.56
CA TRP A 46 -0.95 -2.02 -7.70
C TRP A 46 -1.48 -1.52 -6.35
N LEU A 47 -1.98 -2.43 -5.50
CA LEU A 47 -2.50 -2.13 -4.16
C LEU A 47 -1.43 -1.54 -3.25
N ASN A 48 -0.24 -2.14 -3.21
CA ASN A 48 0.90 -1.66 -2.42
C ASN A 48 1.29 -0.24 -2.84
N ARG A 49 1.40 0.01 -4.15
CA ARG A 49 1.68 1.36 -4.68
C ARG A 49 0.59 2.37 -4.31
N ARG A 50 -0.67 1.94 -4.31
CA ARG A 50 -1.81 2.78 -3.96
C ARG A 50 -1.82 3.15 -2.47
N LEU A 51 -1.47 2.21 -1.60
CA LEU A 51 -1.31 2.49 -0.16
C LEU A 51 -0.16 3.46 0.10
N ARG A 52 0.99 3.29 -0.55
CA ARG A 52 2.09 4.27 -0.49
C ARG A 52 1.65 5.67 -0.89
N GLN A 53 0.87 5.77 -1.98
CA GLN A 53 0.31 7.06 -2.41
C GLN A 53 -0.57 7.68 -1.32
N LEU A 54 -1.44 6.89 -0.70
CA LEU A 54 -2.35 7.34 0.35
C LEU A 54 -1.57 7.83 1.60
N ILE A 55 -0.53 7.09 2.02
CA ILE A 55 0.35 7.48 3.12
C ILE A 55 1.03 8.83 2.81
N LEU A 56 1.66 8.96 1.63
CA LEU A 56 2.30 10.21 1.22
C LEU A 56 1.31 11.37 1.14
N LYS A 57 0.06 11.12 0.76
CA LYS A 57 -0.99 12.14 0.73
C LYS A 57 -1.39 12.60 2.13
N ARG A 58 -1.44 11.69 3.11
CA ARG A 58 -1.67 12.01 4.52
C ARG A 58 -0.52 12.83 5.11
N TRP A 59 0.72 12.54 4.70
CA TRP A 59 1.89 13.37 5.02
C TRP A 59 1.95 14.63 4.13
N LYS A 60 0.89 15.46 4.20
CA LYS A 60 0.70 16.62 3.32
C LYS A 60 1.81 17.67 3.47
N ARG A 61 2.22 17.95 4.71
CA ARG A 61 3.21 19.01 5.02
C ARG A 61 4.64 18.49 4.81
N VAL A 62 5.52 19.33 4.26
CA VAL A 62 6.93 19.00 4.00
C VAL A 62 7.62 18.52 5.27
N ARG A 63 7.47 19.24 6.39
CA ARG A 63 8.03 18.88 7.69
C ARG A 63 7.62 17.47 8.15
N THR A 64 6.32 17.15 8.04
CA THR A 64 5.79 15.82 8.41
C THR A 64 6.32 14.73 7.48
N LYS A 65 6.33 14.96 6.17
CA LYS A 65 6.83 13.98 5.19
C LYS A 65 8.30 13.70 5.41
N TYR A 66 9.11 14.75 5.62
CA TYR A 66 10.53 14.63 5.93
C TYR A 66 10.76 13.82 7.22
N LYS A 67 10.10 14.21 8.33
CA LYS A 67 10.22 13.53 9.63
C LYS A 67 9.91 12.05 9.51
N MET A 68 8.78 11.71 8.88
CA MET A 68 8.35 10.32 8.72
C MET A 68 9.32 9.55 7.83
N LEU A 69 9.75 10.09 6.69
CA LEU A 69 10.69 9.41 5.80
C LEU A 69 12.04 9.13 6.50
N ARG A 70 12.55 10.07 7.31
CA ARG A 70 13.73 9.87 8.14
C ARG A 70 13.52 8.76 9.18
N GLN A 71 12.37 8.75 9.84
CA GLN A 71 12.01 7.71 10.80
C GLN A 71 11.96 6.31 10.17
N TYR A 72 11.56 6.20 8.91
CA TYR A 72 11.58 4.93 8.15
C TYR A 72 12.91 4.67 7.45
N GLY A 73 14.00 5.33 7.85
CA GLY A 73 15.37 4.96 7.48
C GLY A 73 15.92 5.60 6.21
N LEU A 74 15.29 6.63 5.64
CA LEU A 74 15.90 7.39 4.54
C LEU A 74 16.97 8.33 5.05
N ASP A 75 18.03 8.53 4.27
CA ASP A 75 19.02 9.58 4.49
C ASP A 75 18.42 10.99 4.32
N HIS A 76 19.13 12.02 4.82
CA HIS A 76 18.67 13.41 4.78
C HIS A 76 18.34 13.86 3.35
N ARG A 77 19.25 13.60 2.40
CA ARG A 77 19.14 14.09 1.02
C ARG A 77 17.97 13.43 0.29
N SER A 78 17.82 12.11 0.42
CA SER A 78 16.69 11.38 -0.17
C SER A 78 15.36 11.79 0.45
N ALA A 79 15.30 11.93 1.79
CA ALA A 79 14.09 12.35 2.47
C ALA A 79 13.66 13.76 2.04
N MET A 80 14.60 14.72 1.96
CA MET A 80 14.33 16.09 1.54
C MET A 80 13.85 16.16 0.08
N LYS A 81 14.50 15.40 -0.81
CA LYS A 81 14.13 15.29 -2.23
C LYS A 81 12.65 14.90 -2.40
N ILE A 82 12.17 13.90 -1.65
CA ILE A 82 10.77 13.46 -1.70
C ILE A 82 9.84 14.44 -0.95
N ALA A 83 10.30 15.01 0.17
CA ALA A 83 9.57 15.97 0.98
C ALA A 83 9.15 17.20 0.16
N GLN A 84 10.10 17.81 -0.55
CA GLN A 84 9.92 19.04 -1.32
C GLN A 84 9.50 18.82 -2.78
N SER A 85 9.43 17.57 -3.25
CA SER A 85 9.09 17.30 -4.65
C SER A 85 7.72 17.86 -5.06
N ARG A 86 7.68 18.54 -6.22
CA ARG A 86 6.45 19.02 -6.87
C ARG A 86 5.70 17.92 -7.63
N LYS A 87 6.28 16.71 -7.75
CA LYS A 87 5.65 15.57 -8.43
C LYS A 87 4.40 15.12 -7.67
N LYS A 88 3.35 14.74 -8.41
CA LYS A 88 2.10 14.24 -7.81
C LYS A 88 2.35 12.92 -7.06
N TYR A 89 1.55 12.65 -6.02
CA TYR A 89 1.72 11.50 -5.13
C TYR A 89 1.78 10.13 -5.82
N TRP A 90 1.05 9.93 -6.93
CA TRP A 90 1.10 8.67 -7.69
C TRP A 90 2.44 8.44 -8.39
N ARG A 91 3.09 9.52 -8.83
CA ARG A 91 4.43 9.46 -9.41
C ARG A 91 5.47 9.23 -8.30
N LEU A 92 5.31 9.90 -7.15
CA LEU A 92 6.19 9.70 -6.00
C LEU A 92 6.09 8.29 -5.39
N SER A 93 4.91 7.68 -5.37
CA SER A 93 4.73 6.34 -4.79
C SER A 93 5.47 5.23 -5.52
N ASN A 94 5.97 5.48 -6.74
CA ASN A 94 6.76 4.56 -7.55
C ASN A 94 8.26 4.88 -7.57
N THR A 95 8.72 5.79 -6.70
CA THR A 95 10.15 6.14 -6.62
C THR A 95 10.89 5.14 -5.73
N HIS A 96 12.17 4.93 -6.04
CA HIS A 96 13.04 4.03 -5.29
C HIS A 96 13.13 4.43 -3.81
N GLU A 97 13.24 5.73 -3.52
CA GLU A 97 13.30 6.27 -2.16
C GLU A 97 12.05 5.89 -1.36
N VAL A 98 10.86 6.01 -1.97
CA VAL A 98 9.60 5.66 -1.28
C VAL A 98 9.47 4.15 -1.09
N HIS A 99 9.95 3.34 -2.04
CA HIS A 99 9.97 1.88 -1.88
C HIS A 99 10.91 1.42 -0.75
N ARG A 100 12.05 2.12 -0.57
CA ARG A 100 12.96 1.90 0.56
C ARG A 100 12.34 2.30 1.90
N ALA A 101 11.65 3.43 1.95
CA ALA A 101 11.00 3.91 3.19
C ALA A 101 9.79 3.04 3.56
N LEU A 102 8.89 2.83 2.60
CA LEU A 102 7.60 2.19 2.77
C LEU A 102 7.64 0.81 2.11
N THR A 103 8.42 -0.09 2.69
CA THR A 103 8.61 -1.45 2.18
C THR A 103 7.29 -2.23 2.18
N THR A 104 7.17 -3.25 1.33
CA THR A 104 6.01 -4.17 1.35
C THR A 104 5.87 -4.86 2.71
N LYS A 105 7.00 -5.27 3.30
CA LYS A 105 7.07 -5.82 4.66
C LYS A 105 6.45 -4.88 5.69
N GLN A 106 6.74 -3.58 5.60
CA GLN A 106 6.16 -2.59 6.51
C GLN A 106 4.62 -2.47 6.34
N LEU A 107 4.12 -2.54 5.10
CA LEU A 107 2.66 -2.56 4.86
C LEU A 107 2.01 -3.79 5.50
N TYR A 108 2.65 -4.95 5.43
CA TYR A 108 2.18 -6.18 6.08
C TYR A 108 2.21 -6.06 7.60
N LYS A 109 3.27 -5.45 8.16
CA LYS A 109 3.35 -5.15 9.61
C LYS A 109 2.21 -4.23 10.08
N TRP A 110 1.71 -3.35 9.21
CA TRP A 110 0.53 -2.52 9.51
C TRP A 110 -0.81 -3.23 9.32
N GLY A 111 -0.79 -4.52 9.01
CA GLY A 111 -1.97 -5.38 8.97
C GLY A 111 -2.50 -5.70 7.57
N LEU A 112 -1.83 -5.25 6.50
CA LEU A 112 -2.21 -5.69 5.14
C LEU A 112 -1.91 -7.18 4.99
N ILE A 113 -2.90 -7.99 4.61
CA ILE A 113 -2.67 -9.42 4.36
C ILE A 113 -2.23 -9.59 2.90
N PRO A 114 -1.14 -10.34 2.61
CA PRO A 114 -0.77 -10.68 1.25
C PRO A 114 -1.92 -11.42 0.53
N LEU A 115 -2.27 -10.96 -0.68
CA LEU A 115 -3.32 -11.58 -1.49
C LEU A 115 -2.99 -13.04 -1.85
N ALA A 116 -1.71 -13.36 -2.06
CA ALA A 116 -1.26 -14.73 -2.30
C ALA A 116 -1.60 -15.65 -1.12
N GLN A 117 -1.32 -15.20 0.10
CA GLN A 117 -1.66 -15.92 1.31
C GLN A 117 -3.18 -16.11 1.46
N LEU A 118 -3.98 -15.08 1.13
CA LEU A 118 -5.45 -15.22 1.13
C LEU A 118 -5.94 -16.25 0.11
N ALA A 119 -5.29 -16.34 -1.06
CA ALA A 119 -5.62 -17.33 -2.08
C ALA A 119 -5.25 -18.74 -1.64
N GLU A 120 -4.04 -18.95 -1.12
CA GLU A 120 -3.61 -20.23 -0.54
C GLU A 120 -4.58 -20.72 0.53
N LEU A 121 -4.98 -19.84 1.45
CA LEU A 121 -5.97 -20.15 2.49
C LEU A 121 -7.36 -20.46 1.93
N ALA A 122 -7.75 -19.85 0.81
CA ALA A 122 -9.01 -20.14 0.15
C ALA A 122 -8.96 -21.49 -0.57
N TYR A 123 -7.84 -21.82 -1.22
CA TYR A 123 -7.64 -23.13 -1.86
C TYR A 123 -7.62 -24.27 -0.84
N ALA A 124 -7.00 -24.08 0.32
CA ALA A 124 -6.95 -25.09 1.38
C ALA A 124 -8.30 -25.38 2.06
N ARG A 125 -9.34 -24.59 1.78
CA ARG A 125 -10.70 -24.78 2.31
C ARG A 125 -11.62 -25.54 1.37
N TYR A 126 -11.19 -25.74 0.13
CA TYR A 126 -11.88 -26.58 -0.85
C TYR A 126 -11.37 -28.02 -0.74
#